data_AF-A0A1H7HC60-F1
#
_entry.id   AF-A0A1H7HC60-F1
#
_cell.length_a   1.000
_cell.length_b   1.000
_cell.length_c   1.000
_cell.angle_alpha   90.00
_cell.angle_beta   90.00
_cell.angle_gamma   90.00
#
_symmetry.space_group_name_H-M   'P 1'
#
loop_
_entity.id
_entity.type
_entity.pdbx_description
1 polymer ?
#
loop_
_entity_poly.entity_id
_entity_poly.type
_entity_poly.pdbx_seq_one_letter_code
_entity_poly.pdbx_strand_id
1 'polypeptide(L)' 'MEQQTKEVTREMHADGYHRGDQIIIHRDSPQAAAECATVVSAGSGVRLRVRYADGRSGSCPAEHASVLRLVEDDARQQT' A
#
# COMPACT_ATOMS: atom_id res chain seq x y z
N MET A 1 17.38 -21.41 29.72
CA MET A 1 16.95 -20.09 29.22
C MET A 1 16.85 -20.20 27.71
N GLU A 2 15.68 -20.59 27.20
CA GLU A 2 15.47 -20.75 25.76
C GLU A 2 14.85 -19.47 25.22
N GLN A 3 15.64 -18.70 24.47
CA GLN A 3 15.14 -17.55 23.72
C GLN A 3 14.44 -18.10 22.47
N GLN A 4 13.12 -18.21 22.52
CA GLN A 4 12.29 -18.48 21.35
C GLN A 4 12.42 -17.30 20.39
N THR A 5 13.17 -17.52 19.30
CA THR A 5 13.20 -16.67 18.12
C THR A 5 11.81 -16.67 17.52
N LYS A 6 11.00 -15.65 17.84
CA LYS A 6 9.74 -15.42 17.15
C LYS A 6 10.10 -15.05 15.71
N GLU A 7 10.05 -16.02 14.81
CA GLU A 7 9.87 -15.78 13.39
C GLU A 7 8.57 -14.97 13.26
N VAL A 8 8.70 -13.64 13.24
CA VAL A 8 7.62 -12.77 12.81
C VAL A 8 7.56 -12.97 11.32
N THR A 9 6.84 -14.00 10.89
CA THR A 9 6.29 -14.06 9.54
C THR A 9 5.49 -12.78 9.42
N ARG A 10 6.08 -11.74 8.81
CA ARG A 10 5.35 -10.57 8.35
C ARG A 10 4.40 -11.12 7.31
N GLU A 11 3.25 -11.60 7.75
CA GLU A 11 2.15 -11.86 6.87
C GLU A 11 1.91 -10.52 6.15
N MET A 12 2.28 -10.45 4.88
CA MET A 12 1.90 -9.35 4.01
C MET A 12 0.41 -9.50 3.74
N HIS A 13 -0.40 -9.40 4.79
CA HIS A 13 -1.83 -9.30 4.66
C HIS A 13 -2.14 -7.91 4.10
N ALA A 14 -3.10 -7.87 3.18
CA ALA A 14 -3.68 -6.62 2.70
C ALA A 14 -4.37 -5.80 3.82
N ASP A 15 -4.32 -6.26 5.07
CA ASP A 15 -4.72 -5.56 6.31
C ASP A 15 -4.09 -4.18 6.49
N GLY A 16 -3.04 -3.85 5.73
CA GLY A 16 -2.44 -2.51 5.71
C GLY A 16 -3.14 -1.48 4.81
N TYR A 17 -4.13 -1.88 4.00
CA TYR A 17 -4.77 -1.00 3.00
C TYR A 17 -6.23 -0.73 3.33
N HIS A 18 -6.60 0.55 3.38
CA HIS A 18 -7.96 0.99 3.62
C HIS A 18 -8.54 1.65 2.37
N ARG A 19 -9.86 1.57 2.21
CA ARG A 19 -10.54 2.32 1.15
C ARG A 19 -10.29 3.82 1.35
N GLY A 20 -9.79 4.47 0.31
CA GLY A 20 -9.41 5.88 0.32
C GLY A 20 -7.90 6.11 0.41
N ASP A 21 -7.12 5.10 0.80
CA ASP A 21 -5.66 5.23 0.88
C ASP A 21 -5.06 5.55 -0.49
N GLN A 22 -4.13 6.49 -0.50
CA GLN A 22 -3.26 6.72 -1.66
C GLN A 22 -2.11 5.71 -1.62
N ILE A 23 -1.89 5.05 -2.75
CA ILE A 23 -0.84 4.04 -2.91
C ILE A 23 -0.02 4.32 -4.17
N ILE A 24 1.21 3.84 -4.17
CA ILE A 24 2.02 3.69 -5.38
C ILE A 24 2.00 2.22 -5.80
N ILE A 25 1.78 1.97 -7.09
CA ILE A 25 1.84 0.64 -7.68
C ILE A 25 3.15 0.51 -8.44
N HIS A 26 4.01 -0.37 -7.97
CA HIS A 26 5.27 -0.75 -8.58
C HIS A 26 5.01 -1.97 -9.47
N ARG A 27 4.92 -1.79 -10.79
CA ARG A 27 4.81 -2.95 -11.70
C ARG A 27 6.20 -3.60 -11.84
N ASP A 28 6.27 -4.93 -11.94
CA ASP A 28 7.53 -5.70 -12.08
C ASP A 28 8.39 -5.36 -13.30
N SER A 29 7.86 -4.58 -14.24
CA SER A 29 8.66 -4.17 -15.39
C SER A 29 9.52 -2.97 -15.02
N PRO A 30 10.86 -3.04 -15.19
CA PRO A 30 11.74 -1.88 -15.01
C PRO A 30 11.44 -0.74 -16.01
N GLN A 31 10.63 -0.98 -17.04
CA GLN A 31 10.15 0.05 -17.96
C GLN A 31 8.81 0.67 -17.54
N ALA A 32 8.08 0.06 -16.62
CA ALA A 32 6.80 0.59 -16.15
C ALA A 32 7.05 1.60 -15.02
N ALA A 33 6.77 2.88 -15.30
CA ALA A 33 6.77 3.91 -14.28
C ALA A 33 5.82 3.52 -13.14
N ALA A 34 6.22 3.80 -11.90
CA ALA A 34 5.35 3.61 -10.75
C ALA A 34 4.11 4.51 -10.89
N GLU A 35 2.92 3.96 -10.63
CA GLU A 35 1.65 4.67 -10.84
C GLU A 35 0.96 4.97 -9.51
N CYS A 36 0.51 6.21 -9.34
CA CYS A 36 -0.31 6.59 -8.19
C CYS A 36 -1.75 6.12 -8.38
N ALA A 37 -2.33 5.52 -7.34
CA ALA A 37 -3.72 5.12 -7.33
C ALA A 37 -4.35 5.29 -5.94
N THR A 38 -5.68 5.31 -5.89
CA THR A 38 -6.46 5.31 -4.65
C THR A 38 -7.13 3.96 -4.47
N VAL A 39 -7.03 3.37 -3.28
CA VAL A 39 -7.71 2.12 -2.96
C VAL A 39 -9.23 2.36 -2.94
N VAL A 40 -9.95 1.67 -3.82
CA VAL A 40 -11.42 1.70 -3.86
C VAL A 40 -12.02 0.58 -3.01
N SER A 41 -11.33 -0.56 -2.96
CA SER A 41 -11.67 -1.68 -2.09
C SER A 41 -10.42 -2.51 -1.84
N ALA A 42 -10.05 -2.66 -0.58
CA ALA A 42 -9.20 -3.77 -0.15
C ALA A 42 -10.11 -4.99 -0.07
N GLY A 43 -10.04 -5.89 -1.06
CA GLY A 43 -10.73 -7.17 -0.94
C GLY A 43 -10.06 -8.03 0.13
N SER A 44 -10.76 -9.03 0.67
CA SER A 44 -10.13 -10.08 1.46
C SER A 44 -9.24 -10.92 0.54
N GLY A 45 -7.95 -10.58 0.44
CA GLY A 45 -6.99 -11.34 -0.37
C GLY A 45 -5.78 -10.53 -0.84
N VAL A 46 -5.04 -11.13 -1.79
CA VAL A 46 -3.77 -10.66 -2.33
C VAL A 46 -3.93 -9.47 -3.30
N ARG A 47 -5.17 -9.03 -3.62
CA ARG A 47 -5.41 -8.01 -4.66
C ARG A 47 -6.26 -6.85 -4.15
N LEU A 48 -5.83 -5.64 -4.50
CA LEU A 48 -6.51 -4.39 -4.22
C LEU A 48 -7.27 -3.93 -5.48
N ARG A 49 -8.49 -3.44 -5.31
CA ARG A 49 -9.17 -2.66 -6.36
C ARG A 49 -8.85 -1.20 -6.15
N VAL A 50 -8.38 -0.56 -7.20
CA VAL A 50 -7.78 0.78 -7.15
C VAL A 50 -8.35 1.66 -8.26
N ARG A 51 -8.30 2.97 -8.08
CA ARG A 51 -8.61 3.97 -9.08
C ARG A 51 -7.35 4.79 -9.36
N TYR A 52 -6.89 4.77 -10.60
CA TYR A 52 -5.73 5.52 -11.05
C TYR A 52 -6.06 7.02 -11.18
N ALA A 53 -5.01 7.85 -11.29
CA ALA A 53 -5.15 9.30 -11.45
C ALA A 53 -5.90 9.71 -12.74
N ASP A 54 -5.89 8.86 -13.78
CA ASP A 54 -6.64 9.06 -15.02
C ASP A 54 -8.16 8.77 -14.87
N GLY A 55 -8.60 8.39 -13.67
CA GLY A 55 -9.98 8.04 -13.36
C GLY A 55 -10.36 6.60 -13.69
N ARG A 56 -9.48 5.82 -14.33
CA ARG A 56 -9.73 4.40 -14.60
C ARG A 56 -9.63 3.58 -13.33
N SER A 57 -10.42 2.52 -13.27
CA SER A 57 -10.36 1.54 -12.18
C SER A 57 -9.59 0.30 -12.65
N GLY A 58 -8.82 -0.29 -11.75
CA GLY A 58 -8.08 -1.52 -12.00
C GLY A 58 -7.96 -2.40 -10.78
N SER A 59 -7.18 -3.46 -10.94
CA SER A 59 -6.79 -4.33 -9.83
C SER A 59 -5.28 -4.54 -9.85
N CYS A 60 -4.64 -4.43 -8.68
CA CYS A 60 -3.22 -4.72 -8.53
C CYS A 60 -2.99 -5.71 -7.38
N PRO A 61 -1.93 -6.51 -7.41
CA PRO A 61 -1.47 -7.24 -6.24
C PRO A 61 -1.11 -6.26 -5.11
N ALA A 62 -1.46 -6.60 -3.87
CA ALA A 62 -1.14 -5.81 -2.68
C ALA A 62 0.37 -5.79 -2.40
N GLU A 63 1.09 -6.85 -2.80
CA GLU A 63 2.55 -6.97 -2.75
C GLU A 63 3.28 -6.00 -3.69
N HIS A 64 2.59 -5.54 -4.75
CA HIS A 64 3.12 -4.53 -5.68
C HIS A 64 2.72 -3.11 -5.31
N ALA A 65 1.92 -2.95 -4.26
CA ALA A 65 1.48 -1.67 -3.77
C ALA A 65 2.35 -1.25 -2.58
N SER A 66 2.49 0.06 -2.41
CA SER A 66 3.01 0.68 -1.19
C SER A 66 2.08 1.82 -0.80
N VAL A 67 1.60 1.84 0.44
CA VAL A 67 0.81 2.97 0.96
C VAL A 67 1.70 4.21 1.01
N LEU A 68 1.24 5.29 0.37
CA LEU A 68 1.75 6.63 0.63
C LEU A 68 1.20 7.04 1.98
N ARG A 69 1.95 6.73 3.04
CA ARG A 69 1.70 7.42 4.30
C ARG A 69 2.10 8.87 4.05
N LEU A 70 1.09 9.74 4.02
CA LEU A 70 1.33 11.14 4.26
C LEU A 70 2.01 11.17 5.63
N VAL A 71 3.31 11.44 5.66
CA VAL A 71 3.91 11.95 6.89
C VAL A 71 3.18 13.27 7.05
N GLU A 72 2.20 13.34 7.95
CA GLU A 72 1.71 14.62 8.39
C GLU A 72 2.96 15.33 8.93
N ASP A 73 3.47 16.24 8.11
CA ASP A 73 4.56 17.12 8.47
C ASP A 73 4.01 17.91 9.66
N ASP A 74 4.38 17.48 10.87
CA ASP A 74 4.12 18.16 12.13
C ASP A 74 4.95 19.46 12.17
N ALA A 75 4.81 20.30 11.13
CA ALA A 75 5.30 21.67 11.08
C ALA A 75 4.29 22.62 11.72
N ARG A 76 3.62 22.19 12.80
CA ARG A 76 2.77 23.06 13.61
C ARG A 76 2.82 22.66 15.08
N GLN A 77 3.83 23.16 15.78
CA GLN A 77 3.68 24.10 16.92
C GLN A 77 4.95 24.15 17.78
N GLN A 78 5.88 25.06 17.46
CA GLN A 78 6.75 25.69 18.46
C GLN A 78 6.84 27.18 18.14
N THR A 79 5.83 27.92 18.60
CA THR A 79 5.88 29.35 18.84
C THR A 79 6.02 29.59 20.33
#